data_AF-A0A9D8K2N4-F1
#
_entry.id   AF-A0A9D8K2N4-F1
#
_cell.length_a   1.000
_cell.length_b   1.000
_cell.length_c   1.000
_cell.angle_alpha   90.00
_cell.angle_beta   90.00
_cell.angle_gamma   90.00
#
_symmetry.space_group_name_H-M   'P 1'
#
loop_
_entity.id
_entity.type
_entity.pdbx_description
1 polymer ?
#
loop_
_entity_poly.entity_id
_entity_poly.type
_entity_poly.pdbx_seq_one_letter_code
_entity_poly.pdbx_strand_id
1 'polypeptide(L)'
;MATLYVRDIPDPLYQQAQKIALAQGRSLSAYVLIMLQQAVEEEKVRRARAKALSSIRRRRRALPSNMPDSVKMIRHIRGENE
;
A
#
# COMPACT_ATOMS: atom_id res chain seq x y z
N MET A 1 10.34 27.61 -4.96
CA MET A 1 9.57 26.55 -5.64
C MET A 1 10.56 25.66 -6.37
N ALA A 2 10.44 24.34 -6.25
CA ALA A 2 11.30 23.42 -6.98
C ALA A 2 10.67 23.10 -8.34
N THR A 3 11.47 23.16 -9.41
CA THR A 3 11.04 22.76 -10.76
C THR A 3 11.72 21.45 -11.10
N LEU A 4 10.92 20.42 -11.42
CA LEU A 4 11.42 19.13 -11.86
C LEU A 4 11.43 19.10 -13.39
N TYR A 5 12.62 18.98 -13.98
CA TYR A 5 12.79 18.72 -15.41
C TYR A 5 13.01 17.24 -15.63
N VAL A 6 12.11 16.61 -16.39
CA VAL A 6 12.24 15.20 -16.78
C VAL A 6 12.61 15.17 -18.26
N ARG A 7 13.69 14.47 -18.59
CA ARG A 7 14.16 14.26 -19.96
C ARG A 7 13.96 12.80 -20.36
N ASP A 8 14.01 12.55 -21.67
CA ASP A 8 13.97 11.21 -22.26
C ASP A 8 12.73 10.40 -21.86
N ILE A 9 11.58 11.09 -21.77
CA ILE A 9 10.30 10.42 -21.58
C ILE A 9 9.95 9.69 -22.88
N PRO A 10 9.66 8.37 -22.83
CA PRO A 10 9.22 7.65 -24.02
C PRO A 10 7.96 8.28 -24.61
N ASP A 11 7.95 8.52 -25.92
CA ASP A 11 6.80 9.09 -26.63
C ASP A 11 5.47 8.39 -26.31
N PRO A 12 5.40 7.04 -26.21
CA PRO A 12 4.15 6.37 -25.86
C PRO A 12 3.62 6.77 -24.49
N LEU A 13 4.52 6.94 -23.51
CA LEU A 13 4.16 7.33 -22.14
C LEU A 13 3.66 8.77 -22.11
N TYR A 14 4.34 9.68 -22.82
CA TYR A 14 3.92 11.06 -22.95
C TYR A 14 2.52 11.17 -23.57
N GLN A 15 2.28 10.46 -24.68
CA GLN A 15 0.98 10.46 -25.35
C GLN A 15 -0.13 9.89 -24.47
N GLN A 16 0.15 8.82 -23.73
CA GLN A 16 -0.84 8.23 -22.83
C GLN A 16 -1.20 9.18 -21.68
N ALA A 17 -0.20 9.81 -21.05
CA ALA A 17 -0.43 10.80 -20.01
C ALA A 17 -1.22 12.00 -20.53
N GLN A 18 -0.91 12.47 -21.74
CA GLN A 18 -1.64 13.58 -22.38
C GLN A 18 -3.11 13.22 -22.64
N LYS A 19 -3.40 12.03 -23.17
CA LYS A 19 -4.78 11.55 -23.40
C LYS A 19 -5.58 11.51 -22.10
N ILE A 20 -4.99 10.99 -21.02
CA ILE A 20 -5.65 10.91 -19.72
C ILE A 20 -5.90 12.32 -19.15
N ALA A 21 -4.91 13.21 -19.23
CA ALA A 21 -5.05 14.58 -18.76
C ALA A 21 -6.19 15.33 -19.49
N LEU A 22 -6.25 15.19 -20.82
CA LEU A 22 -7.30 15.78 -21.66
C LEU A 22 -8.68 15.21 -21.31
N ALA A 23 -8.80 13.89 -21.15
CA ALA A 23 -10.06 13.25 -20.76
C ALA A 23 -10.57 13.73 -19.39
N GLN A 24 -9.67 14.17 -18.50
CA GLN A 24 -10.01 14.73 -17.19
C GLN A 24 -10.20 16.26 -17.20
N GLY A 25 -10.08 16.91 -18.36
CA GLY A 25 -10.18 18.37 -18.48
C GLY A 25 -9.04 19.12 -17.79
N ARG A 26 -7.84 18.54 -17.73
CA ARG A 26 -6.68 19.09 -17.00
C ARG A 26 -5.48 19.27 -17.92
N SER A 27 -4.59 20.19 -17.55
CA SER A 27 -3.28 20.28 -18.19
C SER A 27 -2.41 19.08 -17.82
N LEU A 28 -1.46 18.73 -18.71
CA LEU A 28 -0.52 17.64 -18.46
C LEU A 28 0.27 17.87 -17.17
N SER A 29 0.76 19.09 -16.93
CA SER A 29 1.51 19.42 -15.72
C SER A 29 0.68 19.24 -14.45
N ALA A 30 -0.61 19.62 -14.48
CA ALA A 30 -1.50 19.42 -13.35
C ALA A 30 -1.76 17.93 -13.09
N TYR A 31 -1.95 17.14 -14.15
CA TYR A 31 -2.10 15.68 -14.05
C TYR A 31 -0.86 15.02 -13.43
N VAL A 32 0.34 15.38 -13.91
CA VAL A 32 1.60 14.85 -13.39
C VAL A 32 1.80 15.22 -11.92
N LEU A 33 1.49 16.46 -11.53
CA LEU A 33 1.59 16.88 -10.12
C LEU A 33 0.72 16.02 -9.20
N ILE A 34 -0.53 15.77 -9.60
CA ILE A 34 -1.47 14.95 -8.84
C ILE A 34 -0.98 13.50 -8.75
N MET A 35 -0.53 12.94 -9.86
CA MET A 35 0.00 11.58 -9.89
C MET A 35 1.21 11.43 -8.95
N LEU A 36 2.14 12.39 -8.97
CA LEU A 36 3.29 12.40 -8.07
C LEU A 36 2.87 12.50 -6.60
N GLN A 37 1.89 13.34 -6.29
CA GLN A 37 1.37 13.47 -4.92
C GLN A 37 0.73 12.17 -4.43
N GLN A 38 -0.07 11.51 -5.27
CA GLN A 38 -0.66 10.21 -4.96
C GLN A 38 0.40 9.14 -4.75
N ALA A 39 1.39 9.05 -5.64
CA ALA A 39 2.48 8.08 -5.55
C ALA A 39 3.29 8.24 -4.24
N VAL A 40 3.54 9.47 -3.80
CA VAL A 40 4.23 9.74 -2.53
C VAL A 40 3.40 9.28 -1.33
N GLU A 41 2.10 9.55 -1.30
CA GLU A 41 1.23 9.11 -0.20
C GLU A 41 1.08 7.59 -0.17
N GLU A 42 0.96 6.93 -1.33
CA GLU A 42 0.92 5.47 -1.42
C GLU A 42 2.21 4.84 -0.89
N GLU A 43 3.38 5.39 -1.23
CA GLU A 43 4.66 4.90 -0.75
C GLU A 43 4.81 5.10 0.77
N LYS A 44 4.33 6.22 1.32
CA LYS A 44 4.27 6.42 2.78
C LYS A 44 3.41 5.36 3.46
N VAL A 45 2.21 5.12 2.95
CA VAL A 45 1.28 4.10 3.48
C VAL A 45 1.91 2.72 3.39
N ARG A 46 2.54 2.37 2.25
CA ARG A 46 3.23 1.09 2.05
C ARG A 46 4.34 0.88 3.09
N ARG A 47 5.19 1.90 3.31
CA ARG A 47 6.25 1.84 4.32
C ARG A 47 5.72 1.70 5.75
N ALA A 48 4.65 2.44 6.08
CA ALA A 48 4.01 2.33 7.38
C ALA A 48 3.45 0.92 7.64
N ARG A 49 2.79 0.33 6.64
CA ARG A 49 2.30 -1.07 6.71
C ARG A 49 3.44 -2.07 6.88
N ALA A 50 4.51 -1.94 6.10
CA ALA A 50 5.69 -2.81 6.23
C ALA A 50 6.32 -2.71 7.63
N LYS A 51 6.45 -1.49 8.17
CA LYS A 51 6.94 -1.25 9.53
C LYS A 51 6.03 -1.91 10.57
N ALA A 52 4.72 -1.75 10.46
CA ALA A 52 3.76 -2.38 11.37
C ALA A 52 3.88 -3.90 11.36
N LEU A 53 3.89 -4.52 10.18
CA LEU A 53 4.06 -5.97 10.02
C LEU A 53 5.38 -6.48 10.61
N SER A 54 6.48 -5.76 10.36
CA SER A 54 7.78 -6.11 10.95
C SER A 54 7.77 -6.03 12.48
N SER A 55 7.06 -5.04 13.06
CA SER A 55 6.92 -4.89 14.51
C SER A 55 6.11 -6.02 15.12
N ILE A 56 5.07 -6.49 14.43
CA ILE A 56 4.25 -7.64 14.86
C ILE A 56 5.09 -8.92 14.79
N ARG A 57 5.84 -9.12 13.70
CA ARG A 57 6.73 -10.28 13.55
C ARG A 57 7.80 -10.32 14.64
N ARG A 58 8.40 -9.18 15.00
CA ARG A 58 9.37 -9.09 16.11
C ARG A 58 8.75 -9.39 17.47
N ARG A 59 7.51 -8.94 17.70
CA ARG A 59 6.79 -9.15 18.97
C ARG A 59 6.18 -10.54 19.12
N ARG A 60 5.98 -11.27 18.02
CA ARG A 60 5.56 -12.68 18.07
C ARG A 60 6.67 -13.51 18.72
N ARG A 61 6.51 -13.77 20.02
CA ARG A 61 7.19 -14.90 20.66
C ARG A 61 6.69 -16.19 20.00
N ALA A 62 7.60 -17.10 19.70
CA ALA A 62 7.21 -18.46 19.35
C ALA A 62 6.40 -19.03 20.52
N LEU A 63 5.19 -19.49 20.22
CA LEU A 63 4.39 -20.20 21.22
C LEU A 63 5.12 -21.51 21.55
N PRO A 64 5.19 -21.92 22.82
CA PRO A 64 5.74 -23.22 23.18
C PRO A 64 4.98 -24.32 22.44
N SER A 65 5.68 -25.37 22.01
CA SER A 65 5.06 -26.50 21.28
C SER A 65 3.95 -27.21 22.05
N ASN A 66 3.87 -27.01 23.37
CA ASN A 66 2.89 -27.63 24.26
C ASN A 66 1.67 -26.72 24.55
N MET A 67 1.39 -25.74 23.68
CA MET A 67 0.25 -24.85 23.89
C MET A 67 -1.06 -25.55 23.48
N PRO A 68 -2.11 -25.51 24.32
CA PRO A 68 -3.42 -26.04 23.96
C PRO A 68 -3.96 -25.36 22.70
N ASP A 69 -4.69 -26.13 21.89
CA ASP A 69 -5.33 -25.60 20.69
C ASP A 69 -6.42 -24.58 21.08
N SER A 70 -6.12 -23.30 20.85
CA SER A 70 -7.03 -22.20 21.16
C SER A 70 -8.37 -22.31 20.43
N VAL A 71 -8.39 -22.92 19.24
CA VAL A 71 -9.63 -23.11 18.47
C VAL A 71 -10.53 -24.11 19.18
N LYS A 72 -9.98 -25.21 19.68
CA LYS A 72 -10.72 -26.20 20.49
C LYS A 72 -11.26 -25.60 21.78
N MET A 73 -10.46 -24.77 22.47
CA MET A 73 -10.91 -24.09 23.68
C MET A 73 -12.08 -23.13 23.42
N ILE A 74 -12.02 -22.35 22.33
CA ILE A 74 -13.08 -21.40 21.98
C ILE A 74 -14.37 -22.13 21.60
N ARG A 75 -14.30 -23.24 20.83
CA ARG A 75 -15.48 -24.06 20.50
C ARG A 75 -16.13 -24.66 21.74
N HIS A 76 -15.32 -25.14 22.70
CA HIS A 76 -15.83 -25.65 23.96
C HIS A 76 -16.58 -24.59 24.77
N ILE A 77 -16.06 -23.35 24.83
CA ILE A 77 -16.72 -22.23 25.51
C ILE A 77 -18.03 -21.83 24.80
N ARG A 78 -18.10 -21.95 23.48
CA ARG A 78 -19.31 -21.66 22.69
C ARG A 78 -20.36 -22.76 22.74
N GLY A 79 -20.05 -23.91 23.35
CA GLY A 79 -20.95 -25.07 23.38
C GLY A 79 -21.06 -25.80 22.03
N GLU A 80 -20.14 -25.55 21.09
CA GLU A 80 -20.14 -26.16 19.74
C GLU A 80 -19.51 -27.57 19.72
N ASN A 81 -19.56 -28.29 20.85
CA ASN A 81 -19.06 -29.66 20.92
C ASN A 81 -20.21 -30.66 20.69
N GLU A 82 -20.52 -30.92 19.43
CA GLU A 82 -21.10 -32.19 18.94
C GLU A 82 -20.25 -32.69 17.76
#